data_AF-A0A7Y2ZIS5-F1
#
_entry.id   AF-A0A7Y2ZIS5-F1
#
_cell.length_a   1.000
_cell.length_b   1.000
_cell.length_c   1.000
_cell.angle_alpha   90.00
_cell.angle_beta   90.00
_cell.angle_gamma   90.00
#
_symmetry.space_group_name_H-M   'P 1'
#
loop_
_entity.id
_entity.type
_entity.pdbx_description
1 polymer ?
#
loop_
_entity_poly.entity_id
_entity_poly.type
_entity_poly.pdbx_seq_one_letter_code
_entity_poly.pdbx_strand_id
1 'polypeptide(L)'
;MHPIPEGLDPFDPDQADAFREHMAAMPALAWFIAFASELIGAFAGAFVAGRIALGSRWVCGVIVGAALLGSVANWMAFEHPTWFIVGQLAGYPLVLMGVWALLGRARDVEPSS
;
A
#
# COMPACT_ATOMS: atom_id res chain seq x y z
N MET A 1 2.97 14.70 -3.66
CA MET A 1 4.17 14.41 -4.47
C MET A 1 5.08 15.63 -4.40
N HIS A 2 6.38 15.40 -4.23
CA HIS A 2 7.40 16.45 -4.37
C HIS A 2 7.65 16.68 -5.87
N PRO A 3 7.79 17.93 -6.35
CA PRO A 3 7.96 18.19 -7.77
C PRO A 3 9.26 17.59 -8.27
N ILE A 4 9.16 16.78 -9.34
CA ILE A 4 10.32 16.25 -10.06
C ILE A 4 11.01 17.44 -10.75
N PRO A 5 12.36 17.56 -10.69
CA PRO A 5 13.09 18.61 -11.39
C PRO A 5 12.80 18.59 -12.89
N GLU A 6 12.73 19.76 -13.53
CA GLU A 6 12.52 19.85 -14.97
C GLU A 6 13.61 19.07 -15.72
N GLY A 7 13.20 18.15 -16.59
CA GLY A 7 14.10 17.34 -17.41
C GLY A 7 14.56 16.01 -16.77
N LEU A 8 14.23 15.74 -15.51
CA LEU A 8 14.52 14.45 -14.88
C LEU A 8 13.43 13.43 -15.22
N ASP A 9 13.78 12.39 -15.97
CA ASP A 9 12.88 11.27 -16.26
C ASP A 9 13.10 10.13 -15.25
N PRO A 10 12.11 9.80 -14.40
CA PRO A 10 12.21 8.70 -13.44
C PRO A 10 12.36 7.31 -14.08
N PHE A 11 12.04 7.17 -15.37
CA PHE A 11 12.08 5.91 -16.10
C PHE A 11 13.32 5.77 -16.99
N ASP A 12 14.17 6.80 -17.06
CA ASP A 12 15.43 6.75 -17.79
C ASP A 12 16.53 6.12 -16.91
N PRO A 13 17.08 4.94 -17.29
CA PRO A 13 18.11 4.27 -16.51
C PRO A 13 19.40 5.08 -16.38
N ASP A 14 19.71 5.97 -17.33
CA ASP A 14 20.90 6.83 -17.28
C ASP A 14 20.75 7.98 -16.26
N GLN A 15 19.51 8.26 -15.81
CA GLN A 15 19.19 9.31 -14.84
C GLN A 15 18.79 8.77 -13.46
N ALA A 16 18.91 7.44 -13.25
CA ALA A 16 18.50 6.78 -12.03
C ALA A 16 19.22 7.34 -10.79
N ASP A 17 20.52 7.66 -10.87
CA ASP A 17 21.28 8.20 -9.74
C ASP A 17 20.84 9.62 -9.36
N ALA A 18 20.58 10.49 -10.34
CA ALA A 18 20.05 11.83 -10.11
C ALA A 18 18.64 11.79 -9.47
N PHE A 19 17.82 10.82 -9.88
CA PHE A 19 16.54 10.55 -9.25
C PHE A 19 16.68 10.06 -7.81
N ARG A 20 17.62 9.16 -7.52
CA ARG A 20 17.91 8.72 -6.14
C ARG A 20 18.31 9.88 -5.23
N GLU A 21 19.21 10.75 -5.68
CA GLU A 21 19.62 11.93 -4.91
C GLU A 21 18.44 12.88 -4.62
N HIS A 22 17.58 13.09 -5.62
CA HIS A 22 16.35 13.87 -5.44
C HIS A 22 15.41 13.25 -4.41
N MET A 23 15.23 11.92 -4.45
CA MET A 23 14.41 11.19 -3.48
C MET A 23 15.02 11.23 -2.06
N ALA A 24 16.35 11.21 -1.95
CA ALA A 24 17.06 11.32 -0.68
C ALA A 24 16.93 12.72 -0.05
N ALA A 25 16.80 13.76 -0.88
CA ALA A 25 16.59 15.14 -0.43
C ALA A 25 15.14 15.41 0.02
N MET A 26 14.21 14.47 -0.16
CA MET A 26 12.81 14.71 0.21
C MET A 26 12.60 14.89 1.71
N PRO A 27 11.72 15.83 2.11
CA PRO A 27 11.37 16.01 3.50
C PRO A 27 10.70 14.73 4.05
N ALA A 28 11.05 14.35 5.27
CA ALA A 28 10.49 13.16 5.93
C ALA A 28 8.95 13.17 5.96
N LEU A 29 8.33 14.35 6.03
CA LEU A 29 6.87 14.50 5.97
C LEU A 29 6.26 13.95 4.68
N ALA A 30 6.93 14.08 3.54
CA ALA A 30 6.45 13.53 2.27
C ALA A 30 6.37 12.00 2.32
N TRP A 31 7.38 11.35 2.91
CA TRP A 31 7.39 9.92 3.15
C TRP A 31 6.29 9.48 4.12
N PHE A 32 6.05 10.23 5.20
CA PHE A 32 4.95 9.93 6.13
C PHE A 32 3.57 10.03 5.50
N ILE A 33 3.34 11.03 4.65
CA ILE A 33 2.06 11.19 3.95
C ILE A 33 1.86 10.03 2.96
N ALA A 34 2.90 9.67 2.20
CA ALA A 34 2.85 8.52 1.31
C ALA A 34 2.54 7.23 2.09
N PHE A 35 3.21 7.03 3.23
CA PHE A 35 3.02 5.89 4.11
C PHE A 35 1.59 5.80 4.64
N ALA A 36 1.07 6.91 5.17
CA ALA A 36 -0.29 6.95 5.70
C ALA A 36 -1.33 6.72 4.61
N SER A 37 -1.14 7.31 3.42
CA SER A 37 -2.02 7.09 2.28
C SER A 37 -2.04 5.63 1.85
N GLU A 38 -0.89 4.97 1.83
CA GLU A 38 -0.80 3.55 1.46
C GLU A 38 -1.49 2.66 2.49
N LEU A 39 -1.32 2.92 3.80
CA LEU A 39 -2.03 2.18 4.84
C LEU A 39 -3.56 2.38 4.78
N ILE A 40 -4.03 3.60 4.56
CA ILE A 40 -5.45 3.91 4.43
C ILE A 40 -6.02 3.22 3.18
N GLY A 41 -5.31 3.30 2.05
CA GLY A 41 -5.69 2.63 0.81
C GLY A 41 -5.75 1.11 0.95
N ALA A 42 -4.74 0.51 1.57
CA ALA A 42 -4.69 -0.92 1.85
C ALA A 42 -5.85 -1.36 2.74
N PHE A 43 -6.17 -0.59 3.78
CA PHE A 43 -7.30 -0.88 4.66
C PHE A 43 -8.65 -0.78 3.94
N ALA A 44 -8.88 0.30 3.20
CA ALA A 44 -10.11 0.47 2.43
C ALA A 44 -10.26 -0.64 1.37
N GLY A 45 -9.18 -0.95 0.64
CA GLY A 45 -9.14 -2.02 -0.35
C GLY A 45 -9.42 -3.39 0.24
N ALA A 46 -8.75 -3.73 1.35
CA ALA A 46 -8.97 -4.98 2.06
C ALA A 46 -10.39 -5.10 2.65
N PHE A 47 -10.95 -4.01 3.17
CA PHE A 47 -12.32 -3.98 3.67
C PHE A 47 -13.34 -4.23 2.55
N VAL A 48 -13.19 -3.54 1.41
CA VAL A 48 -14.05 -3.74 0.23
C VAL A 48 -13.89 -5.15 -0.33
N ALA A 49 -12.65 -5.64 -0.49
CA ALA A 49 -12.37 -7.00 -0.93
C ALA A 49 -13.01 -8.04 -0.01
N GLY A 50 -12.90 -7.85 1.31
CA GLY A 50 -13.52 -8.74 2.30
C GLY A 50 -15.05 -8.73 2.24
N ARG A 51 -15.68 -7.59 1.97
CA ARG A 51 -17.13 -7.53 1.72
C ARG A 51 -17.54 -8.22 0.42
N ILE A 52 -16.78 -8.06 -0.66
CA ILE A 52 -17.02 -8.74 -1.95
C ILE A 52 -16.80 -10.26 -1.80
N ALA A 53 -15.79 -10.65 -1.04
CA ALA A 53 -15.37 -12.03 -0.84
C ALA A 53 -16.36 -12.89 -0.04
N LEU A 54 -17.38 -12.30 0.57
CA LEU A 54 -18.50 -13.05 1.17
C LEU A 54 -19.14 -14.04 0.17
N GLY A 55 -19.01 -13.79 -1.14
CA GLY A 55 -19.42 -14.72 -2.21
C GLY A 55 -18.32 -15.63 -2.78
N SER A 56 -17.02 -15.31 -2.63
CA SER A 56 -15.92 -16.16 -3.12
C SER A 56 -14.56 -15.77 -2.53
N ARG A 57 -13.96 -16.72 -1.80
CA ARG A 57 -12.58 -16.63 -1.26
C ARG A 57 -11.51 -16.41 -2.33
N TRP A 58 -11.77 -16.83 -3.57
CA TRP A 58 -10.83 -16.74 -4.68
C TRP A 58 -10.67 -15.30 -5.19
N VAL A 59 -11.78 -14.56 -5.28
CA VAL A 59 -11.79 -13.13 -5.66
C VAL A 59 -11.01 -12.30 -4.64
N CYS A 60 -11.15 -12.61 -3.34
CA CYS A 60 -10.34 -11.98 -2.30
C CYS A 60 -8.84 -12.18 -2.52
N GLY A 61 -8.44 -13.43 -2.78
CA GLY A 61 -7.05 -13.80 -3.01
C GLY A 61 -6.44 -13.06 -4.22
N VAL A 62 -7.20 -12.91 -5.31
CA VAL A 62 -6.75 -12.17 -6.49
C VAL A 62 -6.57 -10.68 -6.19
N ILE A 63 -7.53 -10.04 -5.53
CA ILE A 63 -7.45 -8.60 -5.20
C ILE A 63 -6.26 -8.33 -4.29
N VAL A 64 -6.11 -9.12 -3.22
CA VAL A 64 -4.99 -8.98 -2.29
C VAL A 64 -3.66 -9.26 -2.98
N GLY A 65 -3.58 -10.33 -3.78
CA GLY A 65 -2.38 -10.68 -4.53
C GLY A 65 -1.96 -9.59 -5.53
N ALA A 66 -2.91 -9.01 -6.26
CA ALA A 66 -2.64 -7.91 -7.19
C ALA A 66 -2.15 -6.66 -6.48
N ALA A 67 -2.73 -6.31 -5.33
CA ALA A 67 -2.27 -5.19 -4.52
C ALA A 67 -0.83 -5.40 -4.02
N LEU A 68 -0.51 -6.61 -3.54
CA LEU A 68 0.82 -6.97 -3.06
C LEU A 68 1.88 -6.92 -4.16
N LEU A 69 1.54 -7.43 -5.36
CA LEU A 69 2.39 -7.32 -6.54
C LEU A 69 2.61 -5.86 -6.95
N GLY A 70 1.57 -5.02 -6.88
CA GLY A 70 1.66 -3.58 -7.13
C GLY A 70 2.63 -2.89 -6.16
N SER A 71 2.54 -3.17 -4.86
CA SER A 71 3.45 -2.61 -3.86
C SER A 71 4.90 -3.08 -4.05
N VAL A 72 5.12 -4.36 -4.39
CA VAL A 72 6.46 -4.87 -4.69
C VAL A 72 7.02 -4.22 -5.96
N ALA A 73 6.22 -4.07 -7.01
CA ALA A 73 6.63 -3.34 -8.22
C ALA A 73 6.99 -1.89 -7.90
N ASN A 74 6.21 -1.22 -7.05
CA ASN A 74 6.50 0.13 -6.58
C ASN A 74 7.83 0.21 -5.80
N TRP A 75 8.09 -0.74 -4.89
CA TRP A 75 9.35 -0.79 -4.14
C TRP A 75 10.58 -1.09 -5.01
N MET A 76 10.41 -1.84 -6.11
CA MET A 76 11.49 -2.09 -7.07
C MET A 76 11.74 -0.90 -7.99
N ALA A 77 10.69 -0.14 -8.33
CA ALA A 77 10.78 1.01 -9.22
C ALA A 77 11.44 2.23 -8.55
N PHE A 78 11.24 2.40 -7.23
CA PHE A 78 11.73 3.57 -6.51
C PHE A 78 12.49 3.18 -5.26
N GLU A 79 13.59 3.89 -4.96
CA GLU A 79 14.29 3.69 -3.70
C GLU A 79 13.48 4.27 -2.55
N HIS A 80 13.18 3.41 -1.58
CA HIS A 80 12.44 3.78 -0.38
C HIS A 80 13.35 3.71 0.85
N PRO A 81 13.13 4.57 1.86
CA PRO A 81 13.78 4.43 3.14
C PRO A 81 13.50 3.05 3.77
N THR A 82 14.50 2.43 4.38
CA THR A 82 14.36 1.07 4.95
C THR A 82 13.25 1.00 6.01
N TRP A 83 13.08 2.07 6.80
CA TRP A 83 12.02 2.17 7.80
C TRP A 83 10.62 2.18 7.20
N PHE A 84 10.47 2.70 5.98
CA PHE A 84 9.19 2.78 5.28
C PHE A 84 8.75 1.38 4.83
N ILE A 85 9.67 0.62 4.24
CA ILE A 85 9.44 -0.78 3.84
C ILE A 85 9.10 -1.64 5.07
N VAL A 86 9.90 -1.55 6.12
CA VAL A 86 9.66 -2.32 7.36
C VAL A 86 8.33 -1.93 8.00
N GLY A 87 8.03 -0.62 8.05
CA GLY A 87 6.76 -0.11 8.56
C GLY A 87 5.57 -0.64 7.77
N GLN A 88 5.69 -0.75 6.44
CA GLN A 88 4.62 -1.26 5.60
C GLN A 88 4.41 -2.76 5.82
N LEU A 89 5.50 -3.53 5.83
CA LEU A 89 5.46 -4.96 6.12
C LEU A 89 4.82 -5.25 7.48
N ALA A 90 5.10 -4.43 8.49
CA ALA A 90 4.45 -4.52 9.80
C ALA A 90 2.99 -4.03 9.78
N GLY A 91 2.66 -3.05 8.93
CA GLY A 91 1.33 -2.50 8.75
C GLY A 91 0.34 -3.48 8.08
N TYR A 92 0.78 -4.31 7.14
CA TYR A 92 -0.07 -5.27 6.46
C TYR A 92 -0.81 -6.23 7.42
N PRO A 93 -0.14 -6.91 8.38
CA PRO A 93 -0.82 -7.68 9.41
C PRO A 93 -1.85 -6.88 10.22
N LEU A 94 -1.53 -5.63 10.60
CA LEU A 94 -2.45 -4.79 11.37
C LEU A 94 -3.70 -4.41 10.57
N VAL A 95 -3.53 -4.09 9.28
CA VAL A 95 -4.64 -3.83 8.36
C VAL A 95 -5.51 -5.08 8.23
N LEU A 96 -4.92 -6.25 8.01
CA LEU A 96 -5.65 -7.51 7.90
C LEU A 96 -6.41 -7.84 9.20
N MET A 97 -5.77 -7.69 10.36
CA MET A 97 -6.41 -7.90 11.66
C MET A 97 -7.56 -6.92 11.89
N GLY A 98 -7.38 -5.64 11.58
CA GLY A 98 -8.40 -4.61 11.72
C GLY A 98 -9.61 -4.87 10.83
N VAL A 99 -9.38 -5.23 9.57
CA VAL A 99 -10.45 -5.61 8.63
C VAL A 99 -11.16 -6.88 9.10
N TRP A 100 -10.43 -7.90 9.52
CA TRP A 100 -11.02 -9.15 10.02
C TRP A 100 -11.90 -8.90 11.25
N ALA A 101 -11.45 -8.11 12.22
CA ALA A 101 -12.22 -7.76 13.40
C ALA A 101 -13.51 -7.00 13.04
N LEU A 102 -13.46 -6.08 12.08
CA LEU A 102 -14.63 -5.33 11.62
C LEU A 102 -15.62 -6.20 10.85
N LEU A 103 -15.14 -7.08 9.97
CA LEU A 103 -16.00 -8.00 9.23
C LEU A 103 -16.61 -9.06 10.14
N GLY A 104 -15.89 -9.54 11.16
CA GLY A 104 -16.42 -10.44 12.19
C GLY A 104 -17.61 -9.82 12.92
N ARG A 105 -17.46 -8.57 13.39
CA ARG A 105 -18.55 -7.82 14.05
C ARG A 105 -19.76 -7.58 13.13
N ALA A 106 -19.55 -7.44 11.82
CA ALA A 106 -20.65 -7.28 10.89
C ALA A 106 -21.48 -8.57 10.72
N ARG A 107 -20.86 -9.75 10.85
CA ARG A 107 -21.55 -11.05 10.77
C ARG A 107 -22.41 -11.34 12.00
N ASP A 108 -21.99 -10.85 13.18
CA ASP A 108 -22.73 -11.06 14.43
C ASP A 108 -24.02 -10.20 14.52
N VAL A 109 -24.18 -9.20 13.64
CA VAL A 109 -25.32 -8.28 13.63
C VAL A 109 -26.43 -8.73 12.66
N GLU A 110 -26.18 -9.66 11.74
CA GLU A 110 -27.23 -10.25 10.91
C GLU A 110 -28.03 -11.28 11.73
N PRO A 111 -29.32 -11.02 12.05
CA PRO A 111 -30.14 -11.99 12.74
C PRO A 111 -30.42 -13.16 11.79
N SER A 112 -30.23 -14.37 12.30
CA SER A 112 -30.63 -15.63 11.67
C SER A 112 -32.04 -15.48 11.08
N SER A 113 -32.11 -15.40 9.75
CA SER A 113 -33.35 -15.38 8.98
C SER A 113 -33.78 -16.80 8.64
#